data_AF-A0A822XXR0-F1
#
_entry.id   AF-A0A822XXR0-F1
#
_cell.length_a   1.000
_cell.length_b   1.000
_cell.length_c   1.000
_cell.angle_alpha   90.00
_cell.angle_beta   90.00
_cell.angle_gamma   90.00
#
_symmetry.space_group_name_H-M   'P 1'
#
loop_
_entity.id
_entity.type
_entity.pdbx_description
1 polymer ?
#
loop_
_entity_poly.entity_id
_entity_poly.type
_entity_poly.pdbx_seq_one_letter_code
_entity_poly.pdbx_strand_id
1 'polypeptide(L)'
;MVRELQSLRIFETHFGVDVKTEPHEIAIVYRALFGRFDRDSNGAVDLEEFKAETKQMMLAMANGLGFLPIQMVLEEDSLLKKAVELESAKVAGAAA
;
A
#
# COMPACT_ATOMS: atom_id res chain seq x y z
N MET A 1 10.04 -3.56 -15.78
CA MET A 1 9.70 -2.42 -14.89
C MET A 1 8.51 -1.57 -15.34
N VAL A 2 8.41 -1.13 -16.61
CA VAL A 2 7.28 -0.26 -17.04
C VAL A 2 5.92 -0.97 -16.96
N ARG A 3 5.85 -2.25 -17.30
CA ARG A 3 4.60 -3.03 -17.24
C ARG A 3 4.11 -3.24 -15.81
N GLU A 4 5.04 -3.42 -14.89
CA GLU A 4 4.80 -3.61 -13.47
C GLU A 4 4.25 -2.33 -12.84
N LEU A 5 4.80 -1.17 -13.21
CA LEU A 5 4.26 0.13 -12.79
C LEU A 5 2.89 0.45 -13.42
N GLN A 6 2.66 0.03 -14.67
CA GLN A 6 1.34 0.10 -15.29
C GLN A 6 0.32 -0.77 -14.53
N SER A 7 0.74 -1.94 -14.02
CA SER A 7 -0.14 -2.81 -13.22
C SER A 7 -0.53 -2.23 -11.86
N LEU A 8 0.26 -1.29 -11.32
CA LEU A 8 -0.06 -0.58 -10.07
C LEU A 8 -1.09 0.54 -10.24
N ARG A 9 -1.51 0.86 -11.48
CA ARG A 9 -2.63 1.78 -11.78
C ARG A 9 -2.52 3.15 -11.09
N ILE A 10 -1.29 3.65 -10.97
CA ILE A 10 -0.96 4.89 -10.23
C ILE A 10 -1.68 6.13 -10.81
N PHE A 11 -1.97 6.13 -12.11
CA PHE A 11 -2.67 7.21 -12.81
C PHE A 11 -4.17 6.94 -13.02
N GLU A 12 -4.72 5.92 -12.36
CA GLU A 12 -6.13 5.56 -12.53
C GLU A 12 -7.04 6.58 -11.82
N THR A 13 -7.66 7.43 -12.62
CA THR A 13 -8.64 8.44 -12.18
C THR A 13 -10.09 7.96 -12.32
N HIS A 14 -10.31 6.77 -12.89
CA HIS A 14 -11.62 6.34 -13.39
C HIS A 14 -12.10 4.98 -12.86
N PHE A 15 -11.61 4.53 -11.70
CA PHE A 15 -12.13 3.36 -10.96
C PHE A 15 -12.32 2.10 -11.82
N GLY A 16 -11.25 1.61 -12.47
CA GLY A 16 -11.23 0.32 -13.16
C GLY A 16 -11.20 0.39 -14.68
N VAL A 17 -11.01 1.57 -15.26
CA VAL A 17 -10.83 1.77 -16.70
C VAL A 17 -9.36 2.05 -16.98
N ASP A 18 -8.68 1.08 -17.60
CA ASP A 18 -7.27 1.22 -17.98
C ASP A 18 -7.11 2.32 -19.03
N VAL A 19 -6.60 3.48 -18.61
CA VAL A 19 -6.20 4.58 -19.50
C VAL A 19 -4.75 4.33 -19.92
N LYS A 20 -4.48 4.46 -21.23
CA LYS A 20 -3.09 4.39 -21.74
C LYS A 20 -2.29 5.58 -21.23
N THR A 21 -1.42 5.35 -20.25
CA THR A 21 -0.45 6.34 -19.79
C THR A 21 0.81 6.29 -20.66
N GLU A 22 1.33 7.45 -21.04
CA GLU A 22 2.55 7.55 -21.83
C GLU A 22 3.77 7.05 -21.02
N PRO A 23 4.65 6.21 -21.58
CA PRO A 23 5.79 5.63 -20.85
C PRO A 23 6.71 6.66 -20.19
N HIS A 24 6.81 7.87 -20.77
CA HIS A 24 7.61 8.95 -20.23
C HIS A 24 7.05 9.51 -18.91
N GLU A 25 5.74 9.66 -18.82
CA GLU A 25 5.07 10.16 -17.61
C GLU A 25 5.22 9.18 -16.45
N ILE A 26 5.12 7.88 -16.73
CA ILE A 26 5.36 6.80 -15.76
C ILE A 26 6.80 6.87 -15.25
N ALA A 27 7.77 7.11 -16.13
CA ALA A 27 9.17 7.22 -15.75
C ALA A 27 9.46 8.43 -14.84
N ILE A 28 8.80 9.56 -15.07
CA ILE A 28 8.93 10.76 -14.23
C ILE A 28 8.39 10.48 -12.82
N VAL A 29 7.18 9.92 -12.71
CA VAL A 29 6.57 9.61 -11.41
C VAL A 29 7.37 8.56 -10.67
N TYR A 30 7.89 7.55 -11.37
CA TYR A 30 8.79 6.58 -10.76
C TYR A 30 10.04 7.24 -10.19
N ARG A 31 10.72 8.09 -10.96
CA ARG A 31 11.93 8.79 -10.48
C ARG A 31 11.63 9.66 -9.28
N ALA A 32 10.51 10.38 -9.30
CA ALA A 32 10.08 11.19 -8.18
C ALA A 32 9.77 10.35 -6.94
N LEU A 33 9.11 9.20 -7.10
CA LEU A 33 8.81 8.28 -5.99
C LEU A 33 10.09 7.64 -5.44
N PHE A 34 10.95 7.13 -6.31
CA PHE A 34 12.19 6.49 -5.95
C PHE A 34 13.11 7.44 -5.17
N GLY A 35 13.22 8.70 -5.61
CA GLY A 35 13.99 9.72 -4.88
C GLY A 35 13.44 10.09 -3.49
N ARG A 36 12.22 9.65 -3.12
CA ARG A 36 11.74 9.76 -1.73
C ARG A 36 12.24 8.62 -0.86
N PHE A 37 12.49 7.45 -1.46
CA PHE A 37 13.01 6.28 -0.77
C PHE A 37 14.54 6.34 -0.65
N ASP A 38 15.23 6.65 -1.75
CA ASP A 38 16.69 6.83 -1.82
C ASP A 38 17.08 8.21 -1.24
N ARG A 39 17.27 8.28 0.07
CA ARG A 39 17.50 9.55 0.79
C ARG A 39 18.93 10.03 0.67
N ASP A 40 19.87 9.09 0.55
CA ASP A 40 21.28 9.40 0.37
C ASP A 40 21.66 9.63 -1.11
N SER A 41 20.70 9.43 -2.03
CA SER A 41 20.89 9.59 -3.47
C SER A 41 21.99 8.70 -4.04
N ASN A 42 22.19 7.52 -3.44
CA ASN A 42 23.20 6.55 -3.89
C ASN A 42 22.72 5.72 -5.11
N GLY A 43 21.46 5.88 -5.52
CA GLY A 43 20.85 5.19 -6.66
C GLY A 43 20.27 3.82 -6.34
N ALA A 44 20.25 3.43 -5.06
CA ALA A 44 19.65 2.22 -4.54
C ALA A 44 18.77 2.56 -3.33
N VAL A 45 17.90 1.61 -2.93
CA VAL A 45 17.11 1.73 -1.71
C VAL A 45 17.56 0.61 -0.79
N ASP A 46 18.12 0.97 0.35
CA ASP A 46 18.51 -0.01 1.36
C ASP A 46 17.31 -0.47 2.23
N LEU A 47 17.54 -1.48 3.07
CA LEU A 47 16.49 -2.03 3.92
C LEU A 47 15.94 -1.01 4.93
N GLU A 48 16.80 -0.16 5.48
CA GLU A 48 16.42 0.81 6.49
C GLU A 48 15.64 1.97 5.86
N GLU A 49 16.06 2.46 4.69
CA GLU A 49 15.34 3.42 3.86
C GLU A 49 13.96 2.88 3.49
N PHE A 50 13.91 1.65 2.97
CA PHE A 50 12.65 0.99 2.63
C PHE A 50 11.72 0.90 3.83
N LYS A 51 12.22 0.44 4.98
CA LYS A 51 11.42 0.27 6.20
C LYS A 51 10.94 1.61 6.75
N ALA A 52 11.81 2.61 6.79
CA ALA A 52 11.48 3.94 7.30
C ALA A 52 10.40 4.59 6.44
N GLU A 53 10.56 4.57 5.12
CA GLU A 53 9.64 5.25 4.21
C GLU A 53 8.32 4.49 4.06
N THR A 54 8.36 3.16 4.02
CA THR A 54 7.14 2.33 4.05
C THR A 54 6.34 2.57 5.33
N LYS A 55 7.00 2.69 6.48
CA LYS A 55 6.33 3.01 7.74
C LYS A 55 5.65 4.38 7.67
N GLN A 56 6.33 5.40 7.16
CA GLN A 56 5.74 6.74 7.01
C GLN A 56 4.57 6.74 6.04
N MET A 57 4.67 6.02 4.92
CA MET A 57 3.57 5.85 3.97
C MET A 57 2.35 5.21 4.63
N MET A 58 2.54 4.12 5.37
CA MET A 58 1.44 3.44 6.08
C MET A 58 0.80 4.32 7.16
N LEU A 59 1.60 5.11 7.89
CA LEU A 59 1.06 6.08 8.85
C LEU A 59 0.26 7.19 8.17
N ALA A 60 0.74 7.73 7.05
CA ALA A 60 0.02 8.72 6.27
C ALA A 60 -1.31 8.15 5.73
N MET A 61 -1.30 6.90 5.26
CA MET A 61 -2.52 6.19 4.85
C MET A 61 -3.48 6.02 6.04
N ALA A 62 -3.01 5.57 7.20
CA ALA A 62 -3.83 5.42 8.40
C ALA A 62 -4.44 6.76 8.83
N ASN A 63 -3.66 7.83 8.81
CA ASN A 63 -4.14 9.18 9.12
C ASN A 63 -5.17 9.69 8.09
N GLY A 64 -4.97 9.37 6.81
CA GLY A 64 -5.89 9.73 5.72
C GLY A 64 -7.21 8.96 5.75
N LEU A 65 -7.19 7.70 6.22
CA LEU A 65 -8.39 6.90 6.46
C LEU A 65 -9.17 7.41 7.69
N GLY A 66 -8.48 8.01 8.66
CA GLY A 66 -9.08 8.57 9.86
C GLY A 66 -9.84 7.50 10.68
N PHE A 67 -11.11 7.76 10.97
CA PHE A 67 -12.00 6.81 11.66
C PHE A 67 -12.95 6.07 10.71
N LEU A 68 -12.71 6.13 9.39
CA LEU A 68 -13.59 5.47 8.43
C LEU A 68 -13.50 3.95 8.61
N PRO A 69 -14.64 3.23 8.68
CA PRO A 69 -14.62 1.79 8.78
C PRO A 69 -13.98 1.21 7.52
N ILE A 70 -12.89 0.48 7.70
CA ILE A 70 -12.23 -0.25 6.61
C ILE A 70 -12.91 -1.62 6.51
N GLN A 71 -13.57 -1.87 5.38
CA GLN A 71 -14.10 -3.19 5.07
C GLN A 71 -13.05 -3.96 4.26
N MET A 72 -12.56 -5.08 4.81
CA MET A 72 -11.58 -5.93 4.16
C MET A 72 -12.24 -7.23 3.70
N VAL A 73 -12.03 -7.60 2.43
CA VAL A 73 -12.37 -8.93 1.92
C VAL A 73 -11.15 -9.82 2.12
N LEU A 74 -11.32 -10.90 2.86
CA LEU A 74 -10.25 -11.84 3.18
C LEU A 74 -10.49 -13.16 2.45
N GLU A 75 -9.42 -13.74 1.91
CA GLU A 75 -9.46 -15.08 1.35
C GLU A 75 -9.78 -16.12 2.43
N GLU A 76 -10.44 -17.20 2.03
CA GLU A 76 -10.69 -18.36 2.89
C GLU A 76 -9.36 -18.96 3.36
N ASP A 77 -9.32 -19.40 4.63
CA ASP A 77 -8.13 -19.94 5.31
C ASP A 77 -6.87 -19.06 5.38
N SER A 78 -6.97 -17.78 4.99
CA SER A 78 -5.87 -16.83 5.11
C SER A 78 -5.47 -16.55 6.56
N LEU A 79 -4.20 -16.19 6.77
CA LEU A 79 -3.67 -15.85 8.10
C LEU A 79 -4.44 -14.71 8.76
N LEU A 80 -4.84 -13.70 7.96
CA LEU A 80 -5.61 -12.56 8.45
C LEU A 80 -7.04 -12.96 8.85
N LYS A 81 -7.69 -13.86 8.09
CA LYS A 81 -9.01 -14.37 8.46
C LYS A 81 -8.98 -15.09 9.81
N LYS A 82 -7.98 -15.96 10.03
CA LYS A 82 -7.78 -16.66 11.30
C LYS A 82 -7.51 -15.71 12.47
N ALA A 83 -6.73 -14.65 12.23
CA ALA A 83 -6.46 -13.64 13.26
C ALA A 83 -7.73 -12.86 13.65
N VAL A 84 -8.57 -12.49 12.68
CA VAL A 84 -9.85 -11.81 12.93
C VAL A 84 -10.81 -12.72 13.70
N GLU A 85 -10.92 -14.00 13.34
CA GLU A 85 -11.77 -14.98 14.03
C GLU A 85 -11.35 -15.15 15.49
N LEU A 86 -10.03 -15.25 15.74
CA LEU A 86 -9.48 -15.35 17.09
C LEU A 86 -9.81 -14.11 17.96
N GLU A 87 -9.58 -12.91 17.44
CA GLU A 87 -9.88 -11.68 18.17
C GLU A 87 -11.39 -11.51 18.38
N SER A 88 -12.21 -11.86 17.39
CA SER A 88 -13.68 -11.82 17.51
C SER A 88 -14.17 -12.77 18.61
N ALA A 89 -13.59 -13.97 18.71
CA ALA A 89 -13.92 -14.93 19.76
C ALA A 89 -13.53 -14.42 21.17
N LYS A 90 -12.38 -13.73 21.30
CA LYS A 90 -11.97 -13.10 22.57
C LYS A 90 -12.93 -12.00 23.02
N VAL A 91 -13.34 -11.13 22.09
CA VAL A 91 -14.29 -10.04 22.39
C VAL A 91 -15.66 -10.59 22.79
N ALA A 92 -16.14 -11.63 22.09
CA ALA A 92 -17.40 -12.28 22.43
C ALA A 92 -17.35 -12.99 23.80
N GLY A 93 -16.23 -13.61 24.14
CA GLY A 93 -16.03 -14.25 25.45
C GLY A 93 -15.84 -13.28 26.63
N ALA A 94 -15.38 -12.06 26.38
CA ALA A 94 -15.23 -11.03 27.41
C ALA A 94 -16.53 -10.27 27.74
N ALA A 95 -17.57 -10.42 26.89
CA ALA A 95 -18.88 -9.80 27.07
C ALA A 95 -19.92 -10.72 27.77
N ALA A 96 -19.52 -11.92 28.18
CA ALA A 96 -20.30 -12.91 28.92
C ALA A 96 -19.84 -13.01 30.37
#